data_AF-A0A4T2BB98-F1
#
_entry.id   AF-A0A4T2BB98-F1
#
_cell.length_a   1.000
_cell.length_b   1.000
_cell.length_c   1.000
_cell.angle_alpha   90.00
_cell.angle_beta   90.00
_cell.angle_gamma   90.00
#
_symmetry.space_group_name_H-M   'P 1'
#
loop_
_entity.id
_entity.type
_entity.pdbx_description
1 polymer ?
#
loop_
_entity_poly.entity_id
_entity_poly.type
_entity_poly.pdbx_seq_one_letter_code
_entity_poly.pdbx_strand_id
1 'polypeptide(L)'
;MRVAMLAPLVAGAIWLLMIGLIEDWDPRLMFADFVIGASVMLLAVVAVTVVVQVFDAHRSDRRIYMSEKRKAVITLMDRPDHGWWEFSNHVVKTVGCHCGEELRDAMSVPLQAAATAAGISIYGKAANEKVQNLYIEQFKTWGLEKIDKPHKYGVIWRPKPAASVDPEPETITP
;
A
#
# COMPACT_ATOMS: atom_id res chain seq x y z
N MET A 1 0.94 -18.93 -2.01
CA MET A 1 2.32 -18.42 -1.84
C MET A 1 3.36 -19.55 -1.76
N ARG A 2 3.19 -20.57 -0.90
CA ARG A 2 4.13 -21.70 -0.77
C ARG A 2 4.43 -22.48 -2.07
N VAL A 3 3.45 -22.62 -2.97
CA VAL A 3 3.61 -23.36 -4.24
C VAL A 3 4.52 -22.65 -5.25
N ALA A 4 4.53 -21.32 -5.27
CA ALA A 4 5.33 -20.55 -6.24
C ALA A 4 6.84 -20.57 -5.92
N MET A 5 7.22 -20.74 -4.65
CA MET A 5 8.63 -20.83 -4.23
C MET A 5 9.26 -22.19 -4.54
N LEU A 6 8.45 -23.24 -4.74
CA LEU A 6 8.96 -24.61 -4.98
C LEU A 6 9.22 -24.90 -6.46
N ALA A 7 8.58 -24.17 -7.39
CA ALA A 7 8.71 -24.38 -8.83
C ALA A 7 10.17 -24.28 -9.36
N PRO A 8 11.00 -23.29 -9.00
CA PRO A 8 12.38 -23.24 -9.46
C PRO A 8 13.24 -24.36 -8.85
N LEU A 9 12.99 -24.76 -7.60
CA LEU A 9 13.71 -25.86 -6.97
C LEU A 9 13.43 -27.22 -7.64
N VAL A 10 12.16 -27.47 -8.00
CA VAL A 10 11.75 -28.68 -8.71
C VAL A 10 12.33 -28.71 -10.13
N ALA A 11 12.30 -27.58 -10.86
CA ALA A 11 12.88 -27.48 -12.19
C ALA A 11 14.40 -27.71 -12.19
N GLY A 12 15.11 -27.19 -11.18
CA GLY A 12 16.54 -27.44 -11.00
C GLY A 12 16.88 -28.90 -10.71
N ALA A 13 16.10 -29.55 -9.85
CA ALA A 13 16.28 -30.97 -9.55
C ALA A 13 16.05 -31.86 -10.78
N ILE A 14 15.04 -31.56 -11.60
CA ILE A 14 14.75 -32.30 -12.85
C ILE A 14 15.88 -32.11 -13.87
N TRP A 15 16.39 -30.87 -14.03
CA TRP A 15 17.47 -30.58 -14.98
C TRP A 15 18.80 -31.24 -14.59
N LEU A 16 19.15 -31.25 -13.29
CA LEU A 16 20.33 -31.98 -12.81
C LEU A 16 20.21 -33.49 -13.04
N LEU A 17 19.01 -34.05 -12.90
CA LEU A 17 18.70 -35.45 -13.19
C LEU A 17 18.87 -35.77 -14.68
N MET A 18 18.44 -34.86 -15.57
CA MET A 18 18.60 -35.01 -17.02
C MET A 18 20.07 -34.99 -17.44
N ILE A 19 20.91 -34.13 -16.84
CA ILE A 19 22.36 -34.11 -17.12
C ILE A 19 23.03 -35.41 -16.66
N GLY A 20 22.62 -35.96 -15.52
CA GLY A 20 23.20 -37.20 -14.98
C GLY A 20 22.81 -38.49 -15.72
N LEU A 21 21.78 -38.45 -16.56
CA LEU A 21 21.27 -39.62 -17.30
C LEU A 21 21.87 -39.80 -18.70
N ILE A 22 22.72 -38.88 -19.15
CA ILE A 22 23.30 -38.91 -20.51
C ILE A 22 24.76 -39.35 -20.42
N GLU A 23 25.02 -40.60 -20.80
CA GLU A 23 26.32 -41.29 -20.61
C GLU A 23 27.46 -40.83 -21.55
N ASP A 24 27.16 -40.14 -22.67
CA ASP A 24 28.13 -39.91 -23.76
C ASP A 24 28.39 -38.43 -24.14
N TRP A 25 28.24 -37.49 -23.20
CA TRP A 25 28.51 -36.07 -23.53
C TRP A 25 30.00 -35.69 -23.49
N ASP A 26 30.40 -34.79 -24.39
CA ASP A 26 31.68 -34.09 -24.31
C ASP A 26 31.73 -33.27 -22.99
N PRO A 27 32.76 -33.45 -22.13
CA PRO A 27 32.90 -32.72 -20.87
C PRO A 27 32.80 -31.20 -21.00
N ARG A 28 33.21 -30.65 -22.15
CA ARG A 28 33.13 -29.20 -22.43
C ARG A 28 31.69 -28.74 -22.64
N LEU A 29 30.88 -29.58 -23.29
CA LEU A 29 29.45 -29.32 -23.50
C LEU A 29 28.66 -29.49 -22.21
N MET A 30 29.01 -30.47 -21.36
CA MET A 30 28.41 -30.60 -20.02
C MET A 30 28.68 -29.37 -19.16
N PHE A 31 29.91 -28.86 -19.18
CA PHE A 31 30.26 -27.67 -18.40
C PHE A 31 29.55 -26.41 -18.90
N ALA A 32 29.48 -26.22 -20.23
CA ALA A 32 28.77 -25.08 -20.82
C ALA A 32 27.28 -25.11 -20.48
N ASP A 33 26.63 -26.27 -20.64
CA ASP A 33 25.21 -26.43 -20.32
C ASP A 33 24.97 -26.25 -18.81
N PHE A 34 25.86 -26.78 -17.96
CA PHE A 34 25.77 -26.58 -16.52
C PHE A 34 25.80 -25.09 -16.13
N VAL A 35 26.75 -24.33 -16.68
CA VAL A 35 26.88 -22.89 -16.40
C VAL A 35 25.65 -22.13 -16.90
N ILE A 36 25.12 -22.48 -18.07
CA ILE A 36 23.93 -21.85 -18.63
C ILE A 36 22.71 -22.15 -17.76
N GLY A 37 22.46 -23.42 -17.42
CA GLY A 37 21.32 -23.81 -16.60
C GLY A 37 21.37 -23.25 -15.19
N ALA A 38 22.55 -23.23 -14.56
CA ALA A 38 22.74 -22.58 -13.26
C ALA A 38 22.49 -21.07 -13.31
N SER A 39 22.92 -20.41 -14.39
CA SER A 39 22.68 -18.97 -14.60
C SER A 39 21.19 -18.66 -14.79
N VAL A 40 20.47 -19.48 -15.56
CA VAL A 40 19.02 -19.34 -15.78
C VAL A 40 18.24 -19.58 -14.49
N MET A 41 18.63 -20.59 -13.71
CA MET A 41 18.05 -20.86 -12.38
C MET A 41 18.23 -19.68 -11.43
N LEU A 42 19.44 -19.12 -11.36
CA LEU A 42 19.73 -17.98 -10.52
C LEU A 42 18.89 -16.76 -10.92
N LEU A 43 18.78 -16.47 -12.22
CA LEU A 43 17.93 -15.39 -12.74
C LEU A 43 16.46 -15.61 -12.38
N ALA A 44 15.96 -16.84 -12.48
CA ALA A 44 14.58 -17.17 -12.10
C ALA A 44 14.33 -16.96 -10.60
N VAL A 45 15.27 -17.38 -9.75
CA VAL A 45 15.18 -17.16 -8.29
C VAL A 45 15.18 -15.66 -7.98
N VAL A 46 16.11 -14.88 -8.55
CA VAL A 46 16.17 -13.43 -8.36
C VAL A 46 14.87 -12.76 -8.81
N ALA A 47 14.34 -13.12 -9.97
CA ALA A 47 13.08 -12.57 -10.47
C ALA A 47 11.91 -12.89 -9.53
N VAL A 48 11.80 -14.12 -9.04
CA VAL A 48 10.76 -14.50 -8.07
C VAL A 48 10.92 -13.74 -6.76
N THR A 49 12.14 -13.60 -6.24
CA THR A 49 12.41 -12.84 -5.02
C THR A 49 12.03 -11.37 -5.18
N VAL A 50 12.41 -10.73 -6.28
CA VAL A 50 12.04 -9.34 -6.57
C VAL A 50 10.53 -9.20 -6.69
N VAL A 51 9.85 -10.09 -7.41
CA VAL A 51 8.38 -10.06 -7.53
C VAL A 51 7.73 -10.23 -6.17
N VAL A 52 8.16 -11.20 -5.36
CA VAL A 52 7.61 -11.42 -4.02
C VAL A 52 7.85 -10.20 -3.12
N GLN A 53 9.06 -9.63 -3.11
CA GLN A 53 9.37 -8.45 -2.30
C GLN A 53 8.58 -7.22 -2.74
N VAL A 54 8.47 -6.96 -4.05
CA VAL A 54 7.65 -5.86 -4.60
C VAL A 54 6.17 -6.07 -4.27
N PHE A 55 5.67 -7.30 -4.38
CA PHE A 55 4.26 -7.61 -4.13
C PHE A 55 3.92 -7.57 -2.63
N ASP A 56 4.80 -8.05 -1.76
CA ASP A 56 4.66 -7.97 -0.30
C ASP A 56 4.80 -6.52 0.18
N ALA A 57 5.76 -5.75 -0.33
CA ALA A 57 5.87 -4.32 -0.03
C ALA A 57 4.61 -3.55 -0.45
N HIS A 58 4.08 -3.83 -1.65
CA HIS A 58 2.82 -3.24 -2.10
C HIS A 58 1.60 -3.71 -1.31
N ARG A 59 1.67 -4.82 -0.58
CA ARG A 59 0.60 -5.31 0.30
C ARG A 59 0.73 -4.81 1.73
N SER A 60 1.94 -4.69 2.27
CA SER A 60 2.20 -4.19 3.63
C SER A 60 1.75 -2.75 3.79
N ASP A 61 1.86 -1.97 2.71
CA ASP A 61 1.52 -0.54 2.73
C ASP A 61 0.01 -0.30 2.61
N ARG A 62 -0.79 -1.33 2.29
CA ARG A 62 -2.23 -1.20 2.04
C ARG A 62 -3.05 -1.95 3.08
N ARG A 63 -3.67 -1.22 4.01
CA ARG A 63 -4.65 -1.75 4.95
C ARG A 63 -6.04 -1.66 4.33
N ILE A 64 -6.78 -2.78 4.34
CA ILE A 64 -8.11 -2.87 3.75
C ILE A 64 -9.13 -3.07 4.88
N TYR A 65 -10.08 -2.15 4.98
CA TYR A 65 -11.21 -2.21 5.91
C TYR A 65 -12.47 -2.55 5.12
N MET A 66 -13.25 -3.51 5.59
CA MET A 66 -14.51 -3.90 4.96
C MET A 66 -15.66 -3.64 5.92
N SER A 67 -16.81 -3.22 5.40
CA SER A 67 -18.03 -3.17 6.22
C SER A 67 -18.44 -4.58 6.67
N GLU A 68 -19.14 -4.70 7.79
CA GLU A 68 -19.56 -6.01 8.35
C GLU A 68 -20.29 -6.89 7.33
N LYS A 69 -21.12 -6.25 6.49
CA LYS A 69 -21.88 -6.90 5.41
C LYS A 69 -21.08 -7.11 4.12
N ARG A 70 -19.79 -6.78 4.12
CA ARG A 70 -18.85 -6.81 2.96
C ARG A 70 -19.35 -6.05 1.73
N LYS A 71 -20.15 -5.01 1.95
CA LYS A 71 -20.75 -4.17 0.89
C LYS A 71 -19.94 -2.92 0.56
N ALA A 72 -18.93 -2.60 1.36
CA ALA A 72 -18.06 -1.45 1.15
C ALA A 72 -16.64 -1.79 1.59
N VAL A 73 -15.66 -1.16 0.92
CA VAL A 73 -14.24 -1.33 1.21
C VAL A 73 -13.56 0.03 1.24
N ILE A 74 -12.78 0.26 2.28
CA ILE A 74 -11.87 1.39 2.40
C ILE A 74 -10.45 0.86 2.36
N THR A 75 -9.64 1.42 1.47
CA THR A 75 -8.20 1.14 1.43
C THR A 75 -7.46 2.33 2.01
N LEU A 76 -6.63 2.07 3.02
CA LEU A 76 -5.65 3.01 3.55
C LEU A 76 -4.28 2.59 3.04
N MET A 77 -3.58 3.50 2.37
CA MET A 77 -2.28 3.25 1.78
C MET A 77 -1.26 4.20 2.39
N ASP A 78 -0.15 3.69 2.89
CA ASP A 78 0.97 4.54 3.24
C ASP A 78 1.65 5.03 1.95
N ARG A 79 1.89 6.34 1.85
CA ARG A 79 2.56 6.99 0.71
C ARG A 79 3.76 7.77 1.22
N PRO A 80 4.85 7.08 1.59
CA PRO A 80 6.04 7.73 2.12
C PRO A 80 6.69 8.68 1.10
N ASP A 81 6.51 8.42 -0.19
CA ASP A 81 6.93 9.28 -1.31
C ASP A 81 6.26 10.66 -1.33
N HIS A 82 5.10 10.78 -0.71
CA HIS A 82 4.33 12.02 -0.63
C HIS A 82 4.15 12.56 0.80
N GLY A 83 4.60 11.82 1.82
CA GLY A 83 4.48 12.22 3.23
C GLY A 83 3.04 12.21 3.76
N TRP A 84 2.16 11.39 3.18
CA TRP A 84 0.76 11.28 3.60
C TRP A 84 0.26 9.84 3.59
N TRP A 85 -0.85 9.60 4.27
CA TRP A 85 -1.65 8.39 4.09
C TRP A 85 -2.73 8.64 3.05
N GLU A 86 -2.77 7.83 2.00
CA GLU A 86 -3.81 7.86 0.99
C GLU A 86 -5.00 6.99 1.40
N PHE A 87 -6.15 7.63 1.58
CA PHE A 87 -7.44 7.04 1.82
C PHE A 87 -8.24 6.99 0.51
N SER A 88 -8.56 5.78 0.06
CA SER A 88 -9.41 5.54 -1.11
C SER A 88 -10.69 4.82 -0.68
N ASN A 89 -11.83 5.53 -0.77
CA ASN A 89 -13.14 4.93 -0.58
C ASN A 89 -13.56 4.22 -1.87
N HIS A 90 -13.48 2.89 -1.88
CA HIS A 90 -14.02 2.08 -2.97
C HIS A 90 -15.44 1.64 -2.60
N VAL A 91 -16.42 2.45 -2.99
CA VAL A 91 -17.82 2.00 -2.97
C VAL A 91 -17.92 0.82 -3.95
N VAL A 92 -18.39 -0.33 -3.46
CA VAL A 92 -18.72 -1.47 -4.34
C VAL A 92 -19.98 -1.09 -5.10
N LYS A 93 -19.83 -0.30 -6.17
CA LYS A 93 -20.67 -0.11 -7.36
C LYS A 93 -22.20 -0.19 -7.30
N THR A 94 -22.86 -0.12 -6.15
CA THR A 94 -24.32 -0.05 -6.05
C THR A 94 -24.77 1.30 -5.51
N VAL A 95 -25.34 2.10 -6.41
CA VAL A 95 -26.09 3.31 -6.08
C VAL A 95 -27.19 2.93 -5.08
N GLY A 96 -27.20 3.57 -3.90
CA GLY A 96 -28.24 3.38 -2.87
C GLY A 96 -27.82 2.64 -1.59
N CYS A 97 -26.65 1.98 -1.55
CA CYS A 97 -26.14 1.40 -0.30
C CYS A 97 -25.23 2.39 0.43
N HIS A 98 -25.71 3.00 1.51
CA HIS A 98 -24.99 3.98 2.33
C HIS A 98 -23.80 3.35 3.11
N CYS A 99 -23.53 2.06 2.92
CA CYS A 99 -22.48 1.31 3.63
C CYS A 99 -21.06 1.87 3.45
N GLY A 100 -20.78 2.57 2.33
CA GLY A 100 -19.49 3.22 2.10
C GLY A 100 -19.34 4.56 2.84
N GLU A 101 -20.46 5.20 3.15
CA GLU A 101 -20.51 6.40 3.99
C GLU A 101 -20.39 6.00 5.46
N GLU A 102 -21.17 5.00 5.92
CA GLU A 102 -21.09 4.46 7.27
C GLU A 102 -19.67 4.01 7.65
N LEU A 103 -19.01 3.23 6.78
CA LEU A 103 -17.64 2.77 7.03
C LEU A 103 -16.65 3.93 7.04
N ARG A 104 -16.84 4.93 6.17
CA ARG A 104 -16.00 6.14 6.17
C ARG A 104 -16.17 6.88 7.49
N ASP A 105 -17.39 7.12 7.93
CA ASP A 105 -17.67 7.91 9.13
C ASP A 105 -17.13 7.20 10.39
N ALA A 106 -17.29 5.88 10.47
CA ALA A 106 -16.71 5.06 11.53
C ALA A 106 -15.18 5.10 11.58
N MET A 107 -14.51 5.15 10.42
CA MET A 107 -13.05 5.15 10.32
C MET A 107 -12.43 6.54 10.39
N SER A 108 -13.20 7.59 10.11
CA SER A 108 -12.74 8.96 9.97
C SER A 108 -12.06 9.46 11.25
N VAL A 109 -12.75 9.44 12.39
CA VAL A 109 -12.23 9.98 13.65
C VAL A 109 -10.99 9.20 14.15
N PRO A 110 -10.99 7.85 14.21
CA PRO A 110 -9.80 7.09 14.60
C PRO A 110 -8.60 7.36 13.68
N LEU A 111 -8.83 7.48 12.36
CA LEU A 111 -7.77 7.73 11.40
C LEU A 111 -7.17 9.13 11.60
N GLN A 112 -8.01 10.13 11.83
CA GLN A 112 -7.55 11.49 12.10
C GLN A 112 -6.71 11.56 13.38
N ALA A 113 -7.14 10.90 14.45
CA ALA A 113 -6.40 10.84 15.71
C ALA A 113 -5.03 10.18 15.52
N ALA A 114 -4.98 9.04 14.81
CA ALA A 114 -3.74 8.35 14.50
C ALA A 114 -2.79 9.20 13.64
N ALA A 115 -3.32 9.89 12.63
CA ALA A 115 -2.54 10.74 11.76
C ALA A 115 -2.02 12.00 12.48
N THR A 116 -2.80 12.54 13.43
CA THR A 116 -2.37 13.62 14.32
C THR A 116 -1.20 13.18 15.19
N ALA A 117 -1.32 12.02 15.86
CA ALA A 117 -0.27 11.47 16.71
C ALA A 117 1.01 11.17 15.94
N ALA A 118 0.89 10.76 14.67
CA ALA A 118 2.02 10.50 13.79
C ALA A 118 2.59 11.76 13.11
N GLY A 119 1.90 12.89 13.17
CA GLY A 119 2.26 14.09 12.39
C GLY A 119 2.14 13.89 10.87
N ILE A 120 1.30 12.95 10.42
CA ILE A 120 1.15 12.58 9.01
C ILE A 120 -0.15 13.17 8.45
N SER A 121 -0.11 13.63 7.19
CA SER A 121 -1.31 14.14 6.49
C SER A 121 -2.18 13.00 5.96
N ILE A 122 -3.48 13.21 5.82
CA ILE A 122 -4.40 12.24 5.19
C ILE A 122 -4.87 12.80 3.86
N TYR A 123 -4.62 12.06 2.79
CA TYR A 123 -5.07 12.36 1.44
C TYR A 123 -6.31 11.54 1.09
N GLY A 124 -7.41 12.19 0.72
CA GLY A 124 -8.64 11.55 0.23
C GLY A 124 -8.81 11.74 -1.27
N LYS A 125 -9.07 10.65 -2.00
CA LYS A 125 -9.40 10.70 -3.43
C LYS A 125 -10.91 10.78 -3.63
N ALA A 126 -11.43 11.91 -4.14
CA ALA A 126 -12.83 11.99 -4.57
C ALA A 126 -13.00 11.52 -6.03
N ALA A 127 -14.15 10.92 -6.32
CA ALA A 127 -14.48 10.46 -7.68
C ALA A 127 -14.78 11.62 -8.65
N ASN A 128 -15.31 12.73 -8.14
CA ASN A 128 -15.67 13.93 -8.88
C ASN A 128 -15.73 15.14 -7.94
N GLU A 129 -15.87 16.35 -8.51
CA GLU A 129 -15.95 17.61 -7.78
C GLU A 129 -17.13 17.66 -6.78
N LYS A 130 -18.29 17.08 -7.12
CA LYS A 130 -19.45 17.05 -6.22
C LYS A 130 -19.12 16.29 -4.93
N VAL A 131 -18.45 15.14 -5.04
CA VAL A 131 -18.00 14.33 -3.89
C VAL A 131 -16.88 15.05 -3.12
N GLN A 132 -15.97 15.73 -3.82
CA GLN A 132 -14.91 16.52 -3.20
C GLN A 132 -15.49 17.63 -2.30
N ASN A 133 -16.46 18.39 -2.82
CA ASN A 133 -17.14 19.44 -2.06
C ASN A 133 -17.95 18.87 -0.89
N LEU A 134 -18.60 17.71 -1.07
CA LEU A 134 -19.29 17.03 0.02
C LEU A 134 -18.33 16.68 1.17
N TYR A 135 -17.14 16.16 0.86
CA TYR A 135 -16.14 15.83 1.88
C TYR A 135 -15.64 17.07 2.63
N ILE A 136 -15.42 18.17 1.91
CA ILE A 136 -14.97 19.43 2.52
C ILE A 136 -16.04 19.98 3.47
N GLU A 137 -17.31 19.94 3.09
CA GLU A 137 -18.41 20.34 3.96
C GLU A 137 -18.56 19.39 5.16
N GLN A 138 -18.55 18.08 4.95
CA GLN A 138 -18.71 17.08 6.02
C GLN A 138 -17.58 17.12 7.05
N PHE A 139 -16.34 17.40 6.61
CA PHE A 139 -15.17 17.48 7.48
C PHE A 139 -14.63 18.91 7.60
N LYS A 140 -15.50 19.92 7.51
CA LYS A 140 -15.10 21.33 7.57
C LYS A 140 -14.32 21.68 8.83
N THR A 141 -14.67 21.06 9.95
CA THR A 141 -13.99 21.23 11.25
C THR A 141 -12.58 20.67 11.28
N TRP A 142 -12.24 19.78 10.35
CA TRP A 142 -10.93 19.18 10.26
C TRP A 142 -9.91 20.07 9.55
N GLY A 143 -10.36 21.10 8.83
CA GLY A 143 -9.48 21.96 8.04
C GLY A 143 -8.97 21.25 6.78
N LEU A 144 -9.86 20.55 6.07
CA LEU A 144 -9.53 19.97 4.76
C LEU A 144 -9.18 21.06 3.74
N GLU A 145 -8.13 20.81 2.96
CA GLU A 145 -7.72 21.62 1.83
C GLU A 145 -7.96 20.90 0.50
N LYS A 146 -8.33 21.66 -0.53
CA LYS A 146 -8.38 21.15 -1.91
C LYS A 146 -6.97 21.05 -2.47
N ILE A 147 -6.69 19.94 -3.14
CA ILE A 147 -5.46 19.76 -3.90
C ILE A 147 -5.76 19.06 -5.22
N ASP A 148 -5.18 19.58 -6.28
CA ASP A 148 -5.44 19.10 -7.64
C ASP A 148 -4.43 18.02 -8.09
N LYS A 149 -3.46 17.69 -7.23
CA LYS A 149 -2.42 16.69 -7.45
C LYS A 149 -2.25 15.79 -6.23
N PRO A 150 -2.05 14.48 -6.41
CA PRO A 150 -1.90 13.75 -7.67
C PRO A 150 -3.23 13.45 -8.40
N HIS A 151 -4.39 13.72 -7.80
CA HIS A 151 -5.68 13.59 -8.47
C HIS A 151 -6.44 14.93 -8.52
N LYS A 152 -7.12 15.17 -9.65
CA LYS A 152 -7.89 16.38 -9.94
C LYS A 152 -8.93 16.75 -8.87
N TYR A 153 -9.41 15.78 -8.11
CA TYR A 153 -10.42 15.97 -7.06
C TYR A 153 -9.89 15.46 -5.70
N GLY A 154 -8.63 15.76 -5.39
CA GLY A 154 -8.02 15.41 -4.11
C GLY A 154 -8.46 16.34 -2.98
N VAL A 155 -8.59 15.79 -1.77
CA VAL A 155 -8.66 16.57 -0.53
C VAL A 155 -7.55 16.12 0.39
N ILE A 156 -6.91 17.05 1.09
CA ILE A 156 -5.91 16.73 2.09
C ILE A 156 -6.30 17.32 3.43
N TRP A 157 -6.22 16.48 4.45
CA TRP A 157 -6.20 16.92 5.83
C TRP A 157 -4.74 16.98 6.27
N ARG A 158 -4.32 18.14 6.80
CA ARG A 158 -3.02 18.28 7.45
C ARG A 158 -3.23 18.34 8.95
N PRO A 159 -2.47 17.56 9.75
CA PRO A 159 -2.48 17.74 11.19
C PRO A 159 -2.05 19.17 11.49
N LYS A 160 -2.88 19.91 12.22
CA LYS A 160 -2.40 21.15 12.81
C LYS A 160 -1.27 20.76 13.76
N PRO A 161 -0.10 21.42 13.72
CA PRO A 161 0.85 21.25 14.80
C PRO A 161 0.07 21.53 16.10
N ALA A 162 0.21 20.63 17.09
CA ALA A 162 -0.29 20.93 18.43
C ALA A 162 0.20 22.34 18.74
N ALA A 163 -0.72 23.26 19.02
CA ALA A 163 -0.37 24.62 19.34
C ALA A 163 0.80 24.53 20.33
N SER A 164 1.94 25.13 19.98
CA SER A 164 3.04 25.25 20.93
C SER A 164 2.40 25.72 22.22
N VAL A 165 2.50 24.91 23.26
CA VAL A 165 2.09 25.33 24.61
C VAL A 165 2.82 26.65 24.80
N ASP A 166 2.08 27.75 24.79
CA ASP A 166 2.67 29.06 25.05
C ASP A 166 3.47 28.91 26.35
N PRO A 167 4.74 29.35 26.39
CA PRO A 167 5.49 29.30 27.62
C PRO A 167 4.66 30.03 28.68
N GLU A 168 4.41 29.31 29.77
CA GLU A 168 3.69 29.74 30.96
C GLU A 168 4.05 31.20 31.28
N PRO A 169 3.07 32.11 31.47
CA PRO A 169 3.38 33.51 31.70
C PRO A 169 4.26 33.63 32.95
N GLU A 170 5.46 34.19 32.77
CA GLU A 170 6.38 34.47 33.86
C GLU A 170 5.63 35.21 34.96
N THR A 171 5.56 34.58 36.13
CA THR A 171 4.98 35.15 37.32
C THR A 171 5.85 36.33 37.74
N ILE A 172 5.43 37.54 37.35
CA ILE A 172 6.01 38.77 37.89
C ILE A 172 5.67 38.78 39.39
N THR A 173 6.65 38.45 40.21
CA THR A 173 6.56 38.58 41.67
C THR A 173 6.94 40.03 42.02
N PRO A 174 6.19 40.71 42.90
CA PRO A 174 6.41 42.12 43.27
C PRO A 174 7.70 42.35 44.06
#